data_AF-A0A8H5JYG6-F1
#
_entry.id   AF-A0A8H5JYG6-F1
#
_cell.length_a   1.000
_cell.length_b   1.000
_cell.length_c   1.000
_cell.angle_alpha   90.00
_cell.angle_beta   90.00
_cell.angle_gamma   90.00
#
_symmetry.space_group_name_H-M   'P 1'
#
loop_
_entity.id
_entity.type
_entity.pdbx_description
1 polymer ?
#
loop_
_entity_poly.entity_id
_entity_poly.type
_entity_poly.pdbx_seq_one_letter_code
_entity_poly.pdbx_strand_id
1 'polypeptide(L)'
;MSASLTWNNQNGTLAINRDNLRDFYAQSLQDYLPSVCFQVEAHCEVYGRMNCAMSFAIRPGSQPNLSGAAGETVLSYSYSNQDHDGAGFNNNLGSFRLGTTYNMNIQFMNANGSPSIVITQHLVINYDMKKAFTVTSGNAVDKTIVDTYILTVDETGILSASVDSETTDNSTPPADNIQTSFSDSNELIGEIRRNGDALVSTGGLNIPLSNKATYSFPSGQTSTFKSVQFSDTQDLVATVA
;
A
#
# COMPACT_ATOMS: atom_id res chain seq x y z
N MET A 1 30.70 49.59 -3.11
CA MET A 1 29.93 48.43 -2.61
C MET A 1 28.67 48.34 -3.47
N SER A 2 28.62 47.41 -4.43
CA SER A 2 27.44 47.22 -5.28
C SER A 2 26.42 46.37 -4.52
N ALA A 3 25.25 46.94 -4.24
CA ALA A 3 24.10 46.15 -3.86
C ALA A 3 23.61 45.40 -5.11
N SER A 4 23.77 44.07 -5.14
CA SER A 4 23.10 43.25 -6.13
C SER A 4 21.63 43.15 -5.72
N LEU A 5 20.73 43.77 -6.49
CA LEU A 5 19.31 43.46 -6.42
C LEU A 5 19.09 42.05 -6.99
N THR A 6 18.88 41.08 -6.12
CA THR A 6 18.33 39.78 -6.48
C THR A 6 16.84 39.98 -6.77
N TRP A 7 16.47 39.99 -8.05
CA TRP A 7 15.07 39.99 -8.45
C TRP A 7 14.48 38.59 -8.22
N ASN A 8 13.67 38.43 -7.17
CA ASN A 8 12.86 37.22 -7.01
C ASN A 8 11.70 37.30 -8.02
N ASN A 9 11.89 36.75 -9.22
CA ASN A 9 10.86 36.68 -10.27
C ASN A 9 9.76 35.66 -9.90
N GLN A 10 8.93 36.00 -8.90
CA GLN A 10 7.69 35.29 -8.56
C GLN A 10 6.55 36.31 -8.61
N ASN A 11 5.66 36.15 -9.60
CA ASN A 11 4.52 37.03 -9.85
C ASN A 11 3.23 36.54 -9.19
N GLY A 12 3.21 35.31 -8.67
CA GLY A 12 2.08 34.75 -7.92
C GLY A 12 2.31 33.32 -7.45
N THR A 13 1.40 32.84 -6.61
CA THR A 13 1.44 31.49 -6.02
C THR A 13 0.05 30.87 -6.09
N LEU A 14 -0.03 29.63 -6.56
CA LEU A 14 -1.22 28.78 -6.46
C LEU A 14 -0.97 27.69 -5.42
N ALA A 15 -1.98 27.39 -4.60
CA ALA A 15 -1.89 26.34 -3.61
C ALA A 15 -3.08 25.39 -3.72
N ILE A 16 -2.79 24.09 -3.76
CA ILE A 16 -3.79 23.04 -3.57
C ILE A 16 -3.74 22.66 -2.09
N ASN A 17 -4.87 22.85 -1.42
CA ASN A 17 -4.99 22.53 -0.03
C ASN A 17 -4.72 21.03 0.23
N ARG A 18 -3.97 20.75 1.29
CA ARG A 18 -3.60 19.41 1.74
C ARG A 18 -4.79 18.46 1.87
N ASP A 19 -5.88 18.91 2.48
CA ASP A 19 -7.07 18.08 2.71
C ASP A 19 -7.75 17.72 1.39
N ASN A 20 -7.84 18.66 0.44
CA ASN A 20 -8.39 18.37 -0.89
C ASN A 20 -7.57 17.31 -1.64
N LEU A 21 -6.23 17.42 -1.60
CA LEU A 21 -5.36 16.44 -2.23
C LEU A 21 -5.49 15.08 -1.54
N ARG A 22 -5.50 15.06 -0.20
CA ARG A 22 -5.75 13.85 0.60
C ARG A 22 -7.06 13.17 0.20
N ASP A 23 -8.15 13.92 0.16
CA ASP A 23 -9.49 13.37 -0.09
C ASP A 23 -9.61 12.81 -1.52
N PHE A 24 -8.92 13.42 -2.48
CA PHE A 24 -8.79 12.88 -3.83
C PHE A 24 -8.07 11.52 -3.85
N TYR A 25 -6.99 11.35 -3.09
CA TYR A 25 -6.33 10.04 -2.94
C TYR A 25 -7.24 9.03 -2.24
N ALA A 26 -7.90 9.43 -1.15
CA ALA A 26 -8.84 8.57 -0.43
C ALA A 26 -9.96 8.07 -1.34
N GLN A 27 -10.49 8.94 -2.22
CA GLN A 27 -11.53 8.59 -3.19
C GLN A 27 -11.00 7.67 -4.29
N SER A 28 -9.81 7.96 -4.82
CA SER A 28 -9.17 7.16 -5.89
C SER A 28 -8.85 5.73 -5.45
N LEU A 29 -8.70 5.50 -4.14
CA LEU A 29 -8.36 4.22 -3.54
C LEU A 29 -9.57 3.36 -3.13
N GLN A 30 -10.80 3.88 -3.23
CA GLN A 30 -12.00 3.21 -2.71
C GLN A 30 -12.23 1.82 -3.31
N ASP A 31 -11.95 1.65 -4.60
CA ASP A 31 -12.12 0.36 -5.29
C ASP A 31 -10.90 -0.55 -5.13
N TYR A 32 -9.72 0.03 -4.87
CA TYR A 32 -8.47 -0.71 -4.74
C TYR A 32 -8.34 -1.37 -3.36
N LEU A 33 -8.59 -0.62 -2.29
CA LEU A 33 -8.37 -1.08 -0.92
C LEU A 33 -9.09 -2.42 -0.61
N PRO A 34 -10.33 -2.66 -1.06
CA PRO A 34 -11.00 -3.95 -0.82
C PRO A 34 -10.34 -5.13 -1.51
N SER A 35 -9.64 -4.92 -2.63
CA SER A 35 -8.96 -5.99 -3.36
C SER A 35 -7.75 -6.58 -2.61
N VAL A 36 -7.20 -5.83 -1.66
CA VAL A 36 -6.01 -6.20 -0.87
C VAL A 36 -6.30 -6.43 0.62
N CYS A 37 -7.54 -6.16 1.06
CA CYS A 37 -8.01 -6.45 2.41
C CYS A 37 -8.75 -7.80 2.45
N PHE A 38 -8.00 -8.85 2.78
CA PHE A 38 -8.49 -10.23 2.72
C PHE A 38 -9.19 -10.70 4.00
N GLN A 39 -10.34 -11.34 3.86
CA GLN A 39 -10.85 -12.23 4.88
C GLN A 39 -10.20 -13.61 4.70
N VAL A 40 -9.69 -14.18 5.78
CA VAL A 40 -9.08 -15.51 5.82
C VAL A 40 -9.95 -16.45 6.63
N GLU A 41 -10.08 -17.68 6.16
CA GLU A 41 -10.77 -18.78 6.83
C GLU A 41 -9.81 -19.98 6.87
N ALA A 42 -9.66 -20.60 8.03
CA ALA A 42 -8.80 -21.76 8.24
C ALA A 42 -9.67 -22.96 8.64
N HIS A 43 -9.42 -24.11 8.02
CA HIS A 43 -10.13 -25.35 8.31
C HIS A 43 -9.16 -26.48 8.59
N CYS A 44 -9.43 -27.25 9.64
CA CYS A 44 -8.63 -28.38 10.06
C CYS A 44 -9.57 -29.51 10.52
N GLU A 45 -9.90 -30.41 9.59
CA GLU A 45 -10.86 -31.48 9.83
C GLU A 45 -10.17 -32.82 10.10
N VAL A 46 -10.76 -33.64 10.97
CA VAL A 46 -10.27 -35.01 11.21
C VAL A 46 -10.47 -35.84 9.95
N TYR A 47 -9.37 -36.43 9.47
CA TYR A 47 -9.38 -37.33 8.32
C TYR A 47 -8.80 -38.69 8.71
N GLY A 48 -9.54 -39.77 8.44
CA GLY A 48 -9.16 -41.11 8.87
C GLY A 48 -9.05 -41.25 10.39
N ARG A 49 -8.24 -42.19 10.88
CA ARG A 49 -8.15 -42.51 12.32
C ARG A 49 -7.21 -41.61 13.14
N MET A 50 -6.19 -41.01 12.51
CA MET A 50 -5.13 -40.25 13.21
C MET A 50 -4.53 -39.15 12.33
N ASN A 51 -5.34 -38.49 11.51
CA ASN A 51 -4.86 -37.48 10.59
C ASN A 51 -5.78 -36.25 10.57
N CYS A 52 -5.28 -35.13 10.04
CA CYS A 52 -6.08 -33.96 9.76
C CYS A 52 -5.86 -33.50 8.32
N ALA A 53 -6.95 -33.10 7.66
CA ALA A 53 -6.94 -32.42 6.38
C ALA A 53 -7.07 -30.91 6.65
N MET A 54 -6.17 -30.13 6.06
CA MET A 54 -6.19 -28.67 6.19
C MET A 54 -6.65 -28.05 4.87
N SER A 55 -7.49 -27.04 4.96
CA SER A 55 -7.88 -26.21 3.83
C SER A 55 -8.08 -24.77 4.29
N PHE A 56 -8.17 -23.84 3.35
CA PHE A 56 -8.40 -22.43 3.65
C PHE A 56 -9.30 -21.79 2.61
N ALA A 57 -9.83 -20.62 2.95
CA ALA A 57 -10.34 -19.66 1.97
C ALA A 57 -9.72 -18.28 2.23
N ILE A 58 -9.34 -17.58 1.16
CA ILE A 58 -8.94 -16.17 1.20
C ILE A 58 -9.87 -15.42 0.26
N ARG A 59 -10.58 -14.41 0.79
CA ARG A 59 -11.59 -13.66 0.04
C ARG A 59 -11.30 -12.16 0.13
N PRO A 60 -11.10 -11.44 -0.99
CA PRO A 60 -11.02 -9.98 -0.95
C PRO A 60 -12.40 -9.37 -0.67
N GLY A 61 -12.43 -8.07 -0.39
CA GLY A 61 -13.67 -7.28 -0.28
C GLY A 61 -13.89 -6.62 1.08
N SER A 62 -12.97 -6.80 2.04
CA SER A 62 -13.08 -6.12 3.33
C SER A 62 -12.65 -4.66 3.22
N GLN A 63 -13.16 -3.81 4.11
CA GLN A 63 -12.75 -2.41 4.17
C GLN A 63 -11.68 -2.21 5.26
N PRO A 64 -10.58 -1.50 4.98
CA PRO A 64 -9.61 -1.18 6.01
C PRO A 64 -10.14 -0.10 6.96
N ASN A 65 -9.54 -0.05 8.15
CA ASN A 65 -9.73 1.06 9.07
C ASN A 65 -8.86 2.24 8.63
N LEU A 66 -9.49 3.40 8.46
CA LEU A 66 -8.78 4.67 8.33
C LEU A 66 -8.43 5.20 9.72
N SER A 67 -7.15 5.47 9.97
CA SER A 67 -6.68 6.05 11.23
C SER A 67 -6.24 7.49 11.06
N GLY A 68 -6.15 8.23 12.17
CA GLY A 68 -5.70 9.62 12.16
C GLY A 68 -4.24 9.72 11.72
N ALA A 69 -3.97 10.53 10.70
CA ALA A 69 -2.63 10.79 10.20
C ALA A 69 -2.15 12.20 10.63
N ALA A 70 -0.85 12.35 10.86
CA ALA A 70 -0.24 13.61 11.28
C ALA A 70 1.12 13.81 10.63
N GLY A 71 1.58 15.07 10.57
CA GLY A 71 2.81 15.42 9.89
C GLY A 71 2.74 15.04 8.41
N GLU A 72 3.82 14.54 7.83
CA GLU A 72 3.89 14.23 6.39
C GLU A 72 2.89 13.15 5.96
N THR A 73 2.54 12.24 6.85
CA THR A 73 1.52 11.22 6.58
C THR A 73 0.13 11.86 6.55
N VAL A 74 -0.57 11.69 5.42
CA VAL A 74 -1.89 12.26 5.16
C VAL A 74 -3.02 11.25 5.35
N LEU A 75 -2.73 9.97 5.07
CA LEU A 75 -3.66 8.86 5.17
C LEU A 75 -2.91 7.64 5.69
N SER A 76 -3.57 6.89 6.56
CA SER A 76 -3.07 5.61 7.07
C SER A 76 -4.22 4.62 7.18
N TYR A 77 -4.17 3.60 6.34
CA TYR A 77 -5.10 2.48 6.31
C TYR A 77 -4.47 1.28 7.00
N SER A 78 -5.25 0.59 7.82
CA SER A 78 -4.85 -0.67 8.44
C SER A 78 -5.99 -1.67 8.42
N TYR A 79 -5.66 -2.92 8.14
CA TYR A 79 -6.60 -4.02 8.15
C TYR A 79 -5.92 -5.26 8.72
N SER A 80 -6.66 -6.04 9.48
CA SER A 80 -6.22 -7.36 9.92
C SER A 80 -7.39 -8.31 10.05
N ASN A 81 -7.15 -9.57 9.72
CA ASN A 81 -8.07 -10.65 9.94
C ASN A 81 -7.28 -11.92 10.26
N GLN A 82 -7.88 -12.82 11.03
CA GLN A 82 -7.29 -14.10 11.36
C GLN A 82 -8.40 -15.10 11.61
N ASP A 83 -8.10 -16.37 11.33
CA ASP A 83 -8.96 -17.48 11.67
C ASP A 83 -8.12 -18.69 12.11
N HIS A 84 -8.75 -19.59 12.84
CA HIS A 84 -8.12 -20.78 13.38
C HIS A 84 -9.12 -21.92 13.53
N ASP A 85 -8.70 -23.12 13.16
CA ASP A 85 -9.42 -24.36 13.39
C ASP A 85 -8.50 -25.50 13.85
N GLY A 86 -9.08 -26.53 14.47
CA GLY A 86 -8.35 -27.62 15.09
C GLY A 86 -9.06 -28.97 15.04
N ALA A 87 -8.27 -30.02 14.84
CA ALA A 87 -8.73 -31.39 14.70
C ALA A 87 -8.40 -32.24 15.95
N GLY A 88 -9.37 -33.04 16.38
CA GLY A 88 -9.24 -33.99 17.48
C GLY A 88 -9.48 -33.41 18.87
N PHE A 89 -9.38 -34.24 19.90
CA PHE A 89 -9.58 -33.79 21.28
C PHE A 89 -8.43 -32.85 21.69
N ASN A 90 -8.76 -31.58 21.98
CA ASN A 90 -7.79 -30.52 22.27
C ASN A 90 -6.78 -30.27 21.13
N ASN A 91 -7.20 -30.32 19.86
CA ASN A 91 -6.35 -30.05 18.69
C ASN A 91 -5.11 -30.96 18.63
N ASN A 92 -5.25 -32.19 19.15
CA ASN A 92 -4.15 -33.15 19.27
C ASN A 92 -3.79 -33.79 17.92
N LEU A 93 -4.73 -33.85 16.97
CA LEU A 93 -4.48 -34.37 15.62
C LEU A 93 -3.93 -33.27 14.71
N GLY A 94 -4.38 -32.03 14.89
CA GLY A 94 -3.79 -30.88 14.24
C GLY A 94 -4.44 -29.55 14.58
N SER A 95 -3.82 -28.46 14.15
CA SER A 95 -4.37 -27.11 14.20
C SER A 95 -3.86 -26.32 13.01
N PHE A 96 -4.68 -25.40 12.51
CA PHE A 96 -4.31 -24.49 11.46
C PHE A 96 -4.82 -23.09 11.82
N ARG A 97 -3.91 -22.13 11.81
CA ARG A 97 -4.19 -20.71 11.94
C ARG A 97 -3.68 -19.99 10.70
N LEU A 98 -4.50 -19.10 10.18
CA LEU A 98 -4.19 -18.25 9.05
C LEU A 98 -4.46 -16.80 9.46
N GLY A 99 -3.54 -15.91 9.15
CA GLY A 99 -3.65 -14.49 9.48
C GLY A 99 -3.27 -13.63 8.30
N THR A 100 -3.85 -12.44 8.23
CA THR A 100 -3.50 -11.43 7.25
C THR A 100 -3.48 -10.06 7.88
N THR A 101 -2.51 -9.24 7.46
CA THR A 101 -2.44 -7.83 7.80
C THR A 101 -2.11 -7.02 6.57
N TYR A 102 -2.80 -5.91 6.39
CA TYR A 102 -2.53 -4.95 5.34
C TYR A 102 -2.41 -3.56 5.94
N ASN A 103 -1.35 -2.83 5.58
CA ASN A 103 -1.14 -1.44 5.97
C ASN A 103 -0.80 -0.60 4.74
N MET A 104 -1.37 0.60 4.64
CA MET A 104 -1.00 1.58 3.62
C MET A 104 -0.85 2.96 4.24
N ASN A 105 0.28 3.60 3.98
CA ASN A 105 0.53 4.98 4.36
C ASN A 105 0.74 5.83 3.11
N ILE A 106 0.19 7.04 3.13
CA ILE A 106 0.40 8.04 2.07
C ILE A 106 1.03 9.26 2.72
N GLN A 107 2.12 9.75 2.14
CA GLN A 107 2.87 10.89 2.65
C GLN A 107 3.04 11.97 1.59
N PHE A 108 2.89 13.23 1.99
CA PHE A 108 3.22 14.40 1.17
C PHE A 108 4.49 15.04 1.73
N MET A 109 5.55 15.07 0.93
CA MET A 109 6.88 15.51 1.37
C MET A 109 7.74 16.03 0.22
N ASN A 110 8.82 16.75 0.52
CA ASN A 110 9.82 17.16 -0.48
C ASN A 110 11.01 16.18 -0.44
N ALA A 111 10.82 14.94 -0.88
CA ALA A 111 11.87 13.92 -0.89
C ALA A 111 13.03 14.33 -1.82
N ASN A 112 14.26 14.35 -1.28
CA ASN A 112 15.47 14.74 -2.03
C ASN A 112 15.34 16.10 -2.74
N GLY A 113 14.60 17.05 -2.15
CA GLY A 113 14.37 18.38 -2.71
C GLY A 113 13.34 18.43 -3.84
N SER A 114 12.63 17.32 -4.12
CA SER A 114 11.55 17.25 -5.11
C SER A 114 10.21 16.97 -4.42
N PRO A 115 9.12 17.69 -4.75
CA PRO A 115 7.80 17.38 -4.22
C PRO A 115 7.39 15.97 -4.61
N SER A 116 7.09 15.16 -3.61
CA SER A 116 6.87 13.74 -3.78
C SER A 116 5.66 13.29 -2.96
N ILE A 117 4.89 12.39 -3.55
CA ILE A 117 3.84 11.64 -2.84
C ILE A 117 4.33 10.22 -2.72
N VAL A 118 4.52 9.75 -1.49
CA VAL A 118 5.03 8.40 -1.20
C VAL A 118 3.89 7.55 -0.69
N ILE A 119 3.61 6.45 -1.39
CA ILE A 119 2.62 5.45 -1.01
C ILE A 119 3.35 4.17 -0.62
N THR A 120 3.30 3.81 0.66
CA THR A 120 3.89 2.57 1.17
C THR A 120 2.79 1.60 1.51
N GLN A 121 2.80 0.44 0.86
CA GLN A 121 1.86 -0.66 1.06
C GLN A 121 2.59 -1.85 1.65
N HIS A 122 2.02 -2.53 2.65
CA HIS A 122 2.59 -3.72 3.25
C HIS A 122 1.50 -4.77 3.48
N LEU A 123 1.64 -5.92 2.83
CA LEU A 123 0.75 -7.07 2.97
C LEU A 123 1.52 -8.25 3.57
N VAL A 124 0.97 -8.82 4.63
CA VAL A 124 1.45 -10.06 5.23
C VAL A 124 0.31 -11.06 5.26
N ILE A 125 0.55 -12.28 4.78
CA ILE A 125 -0.30 -13.45 5.01
C ILE A 125 0.56 -14.51 5.69
N ASN A 126 0.23 -14.80 6.95
CA ASN A 126 0.99 -15.72 7.78
C ASN A 126 0.19 -16.96 8.14
N TYR A 127 0.89 -18.05 8.43
CA TYR A 127 0.29 -19.30 8.82
C TYR A 127 1.00 -19.90 10.04
N ASP A 128 0.25 -20.68 10.80
CA ASP A 128 0.75 -21.62 11.81
C ASP A 128 -0.02 -22.93 11.65
N MET A 129 0.71 -24.01 11.38
CA MET A 129 0.17 -25.33 11.12
C MET A 129 0.81 -26.35 12.06
N LYS A 130 -0.03 -27.22 12.60
CA LYS A 130 0.36 -28.39 13.36
C LYS A 130 -0.37 -29.61 12.83
N LYS A 131 0.36 -30.70 12.61
CA LYS A 131 -0.19 -32.02 12.27
C LYS A 131 0.56 -33.08 13.05
N ALA A 132 -0.17 -33.81 13.89
CA ALA A 132 0.40 -34.71 14.89
C ALA A 132 1.50 -34.01 15.73
N PHE A 133 2.78 -34.37 15.52
CA PHE A 133 3.94 -33.85 16.25
C PHE A 133 4.75 -32.81 15.47
N THR A 134 4.40 -32.52 14.22
CA THR A 134 5.10 -31.54 13.39
C THR A 134 4.37 -30.20 13.46
N VAL A 135 5.11 -29.15 13.77
CA VAL A 135 4.64 -27.76 13.80
C VAL A 135 5.46 -26.95 12.80
N THR A 136 4.81 -26.00 12.14
CA THR A 136 5.45 -25.05 11.24
C THR A 136 4.68 -23.73 11.24
N SER A 137 5.40 -22.63 11.03
CA SER A 137 4.82 -21.32 10.83
C SER A 137 5.69 -20.51 9.88
N GLY A 138 5.12 -19.44 9.33
CA GLY A 138 5.84 -18.54 8.45
C GLY A 138 4.94 -17.50 7.81
N ASN A 139 5.57 -16.60 7.07
CA ASN A 139 4.89 -15.64 6.22
C ASN A 139 4.85 -16.22 4.80
N ALA A 140 3.67 -16.67 4.37
CA ALA A 140 3.47 -17.09 2.98
C ALA A 140 3.59 -15.90 2.03
N VAL A 141 3.08 -14.73 2.46
CA VAL A 141 3.26 -13.45 1.79
C VAL A 141 3.80 -12.46 2.82
N ASP A 142 4.84 -11.73 2.47
CA ASP A 142 5.34 -10.56 3.20
C ASP A 142 5.96 -9.60 2.18
N LYS A 143 5.10 -8.80 1.57
CA LYS A 143 5.47 -7.92 0.46
C LYS A 143 5.23 -6.47 0.83
N THR A 144 6.22 -5.63 0.55
CA THR A 144 6.13 -4.18 0.65
C THR A 144 6.31 -3.56 -0.72
N ILE A 145 5.39 -2.69 -1.12
CA ILE A 145 5.53 -1.85 -2.31
C ILE A 145 5.64 -0.40 -1.86
N VAL A 146 6.65 0.32 -2.35
CA VAL A 146 6.81 1.76 -2.16
C VAL A 146 6.73 2.43 -3.52
N ASP A 147 5.66 3.18 -3.74
CA ASP A 147 5.48 4.00 -4.94
C ASP A 147 5.80 5.46 -4.59
N THR A 148 6.78 6.04 -5.29
CA THR A 148 7.19 7.44 -5.15
C THR A 148 6.78 8.22 -6.40
N TYR A 149 5.79 9.09 -6.24
CA TYR A 149 5.32 9.98 -7.30
C TYR A 149 6.03 11.32 -7.20
N ILE A 150 6.97 11.57 -8.09
CA ILE A 150 7.70 12.85 -8.17
C ILE A 150 6.86 13.81 -8.99
N LEU A 151 6.43 14.91 -8.37
CA LEU A 151 5.55 15.90 -8.98
C LEU A 151 6.34 16.92 -9.79
N THR A 152 5.81 17.26 -10.95
CA THR A 152 6.36 18.27 -11.86
C THR A 152 5.23 19.11 -12.41
N VAL A 153 5.52 20.37 -12.76
CA VAL A 153 4.57 21.25 -13.44
C VAL A 153 5.23 21.75 -14.71
N ASP A 154 4.51 21.70 -15.83
CA ASP A 154 5.00 22.28 -17.08
C ASP A 154 4.69 23.78 -17.16
N GLU A 155 5.21 24.45 -18.20
CA GLU A 155 5.03 25.90 -18.41
C GLU A 155 3.56 26.31 -18.56
N THR A 156 2.67 25.36 -18.91
CA THR A 156 1.23 25.57 -19.09
C THR A 156 0.42 25.36 -17.80
N GLY A 157 1.06 24.90 -16.73
CA GLY A 157 0.42 24.64 -15.43
C GLY A 157 -0.16 23.25 -15.29
N ILE A 158 0.19 22.31 -16.18
CA ILE A 158 -0.25 20.92 -16.07
C ILE A 158 0.65 20.22 -15.06
N LEU A 159 0.04 19.77 -13.96
CA LEU A 159 0.69 18.92 -12.97
C LEU A 159 0.81 17.49 -13.52
N SER A 160 2.04 16.98 -13.55
CA SER A 160 2.37 15.63 -13.98
C SER A 160 3.17 14.93 -12.89
N ALA A 161 3.14 13.60 -12.86
CA ALA A 161 4.02 12.83 -11.99
C ALA A 161 4.73 11.72 -12.75
N SER A 162 6.01 11.53 -12.44
CA SER A 162 6.70 10.28 -12.72
C SER A 162 6.61 9.38 -11.50
N VAL A 163 6.32 8.10 -11.70
CA VAL A 163 6.31 7.10 -10.63
C VAL A 163 7.58 6.28 -10.67
N ASP A 164 8.22 6.15 -9.51
CA ASP A 164 9.22 5.13 -9.24
C ASP A 164 8.64 4.12 -8.24
N SER A 165 8.81 2.83 -8.49
CA SER A 165 8.16 1.77 -7.72
C SER A 165 9.16 0.71 -7.32
N GLU A 166 9.30 0.50 -6.01
CA GLU A 166 10.15 -0.52 -5.44
C GLU A 166 9.31 -1.58 -4.73
N THR A 167 9.64 -2.86 -4.96
CA THR A 167 9.01 -3.98 -4.26
C THR A 167 10.05 -4.76 -3.48
N THR A 168 9.79 -4.97 -2.19
CA THR A 168 10.57 -5.86 -1.31
C THR A 168 9.71 -7.06 -0.94
N ASP A 169 10.25 -8.27 -1.05
CA ASP A 169 9.58 -9.51 -0.68
C ASP A 169 10.40 -10.25 0.40
N ASN A 170 9.85 -10.31 1.61
CA ASN A 170 10.41 -11.01 2.78
C ASN A 170 9.68 -12.33 3.07
N SER A 171 8.90 -12.86 2.12
CA SER A 171 8.13 -14.09 2.31
C SER A 171 9.05 -15.27 2.61
N THR A 172 8.69 -16.06 3.63
CA THR A 172 9.50 -17.21 4.04
C THR A 172 9.10 -18.45 3.24
N PRO A 173 10.05 -19.22 2.68
CA PRO A 173 9.75 -20.52 2.10
C PRO A 173 9.21 -21.49 3.17
N PRO A 174 8.37 -22.47 2.77
CA PRO A 174 8.03 -23.58 3.66
C PRO A 174 9.33 -24.28 4.12
N ALA A 175 9.43 -24.64 5.39
CA ALA A 175 10.53 -25.45 5.89
C ALA A 175 10.53 -26.85 5.23
N ASP A 176 11.72 -27.38 4.91
CA ASP A 176 11.88 -28.66 4.19
C ASP A 176 11.27 -29.87 4.92
N ASN A 177 11.20 -29.83 6.25
CA ASN A 177 10.61 -30.88 7.07
C ASN A 177 9.07 -30.96 6.99
N ILE A 178 8.42 -29.91 6.45
CA ILE A 178 6.98 -29.89 6.19
C ILE A 178 6.68 -30.78 4.96
N GLN A 179 7.58 -30.82 3.97
CA GLN A 179 7.40 -31.50 2.69
C GLN A 179 7.19 -33.02 2.83
N THR A 180 7.70 -33.62 3.90
CA THR A 180 7.61 -35.07 4.16
C THR A 180 6.44 -35.46 5.07
N SER A 181 6.04 -34.58 6.00
CA SER A 181 4.89 -34.80 6.91
C SER A 181 3.56 -34.29 6.34
N PHE A 182 3.61 -33.39 5.37
CA PHE A 182 2.47 -32.77 4.71
C PHE A 182 2.70 -32.76 3.20
N SER A 183 2.50 -33.91 2.55
CA SER A 183 2.64 -34.07 1.09
C SER A 183 1.88 -33.03 0.27
N ASP A 184 0.83 -32.41 0.82
CA ASP A 184 -0.05 -31.44 0.15
C ASP A 184 0.21 -29.97 0.59
N SER A 185 1.18 -29.73 1.50
CA SER A 185 1.44 -28.39 2.06
C SER A 185 2.12 -27.41 1.10
N ASN A 186 2.96 -27.91 0.18
CA ASN A 186 3.61 -27.05 -0.82
C ASN A 186 2.57 -26.45 -1.78
N GLU A 187 1.54 -27.22 -2.11
CA GLU A 187 0.42 -26.74 -2.91
C GLU A 187 -0.41 -25.74 -2.10
N LEU A 188 -0.75 -26.05 -0.85
CA LEU A 188 -1.46 -25.15 0.05
C LEU A 188 -0.76 -23.79 0.23
N ILE A 189 0.54 -23.80 0.60
CA ILE A 189 1.32 -22.56 0.78
C ILE A 189 1.55 -21.86 -0.56
N GLY A 190 1.73 -22.62 -1.64
CA GLY A 190 1.82 -22.09 -3.00
C GLY A 190 0.54 -21.38 -3.43
N GLU A 191 -0.63 -21.89 -3.06
CA GLU A 191 -1.92 -21.24 -3.31
C GLU A 191 -2.11 -19.99 -2.45
N ILE A 192 -1.72 -20.03 -1.16
CA ILE A 192 -1.73 -18.82 -0.30
C ILE A 192 -0.84 -17.73 -0.93
N ARG A 193 0.36 -18.10 -1.40
CA ARG A 193 1.32 -17.19 -2.05
C ARG A 193 0.76 -16.46 -3.25
N ARG A 194 -0.08 -17.11 -4.07
CA ARG A 194 -0.73 -16.47 -5.24
C ARG A 194 -1.62 -15.29 -4.85
N ASN A 195 -2.16 -15.26 -3.62
CA ASN A 195 -2.92 -14.10 -3.14
C ASN A 195 -2.01 -12.87 -2.94
N GLY A 196 -0.70 -13.07 -2.78
CA GLY A 196 0.27 -11.99 -2.79
C GLY A 196 0.45 -11.31 -4.15
N ASP A 197 -0.13 -11.84 -5.23
CA ASP A 197 -0.13 -11.20 -6.56
C ASP A 197 -1.23 -10.14 -6.69
N ALA A 198 -2.20 -10.13 -5.77
CA ALA A 198 -3.19 -9.06 -5.68
C ALA A 198 -2.58 -7.73 -5.21
N LEU A 199 -1.44 -7.79 -4.50
CA LEU A 199 -0.68 -6.60 -4.17
C LEU A 199 0.03 -6.12 -5.44
N VAL A 200 -0.47 -5.03 -6.00
CA VAL A 200 0.09 -4.40 -7.20
C VAL A 200 0.57 -2.99 -6.87
N SER A 201 1.52 -2.50 -7.66
CA SER A 201 1.90 -1.09 -7.59
C SER A 201 0.66 -0.22 -7.80
N THR A 202 0.51 0.79 -6.95
CA THR A 202 -0.51 1.82 -7.14
C THR A 202 -0.25 2.67 -8.38
N GLY A 203 0.90 2.53 -9.05
CA GLY A 203 1.18 3.09 -10.37
C GLY A 203 0.17 2.66 -11.46
N GLY A 204 -0.57 1.55 -11.24
CA GLY A 204 -1.70 1.15 -12.08
C GLY A 204 -3.01 1.90 -11.77
N LEU A 205 -3.12 2.55 -10.61
CA LEU A 205 -4.13 3.57 -10.37
C LEU A 205 -3.66 4.80 -11.15
N ASN A 206 -4.24 4.99 -12.34
CA ASN A 206 -4.07 6.24 -13.07
C ASN A 206 -4.63 7.36 -12.18
N ILE A 207 -3.77 8.02 -11.42
CA ILE A 207 -4.13 9.19 -10.64
C ILE A 207 -3.99 10.37 -11.59
N PRO A 208 -5.08 10.91 -12.17
CA PRO A 208 -4.98 12.05 -13.05
C PRO A 208 -4.64 13.28 -12.21
N LEU A 209 -3.35 13.49 -11.97
CA LEU A 209 -2.84 14.71 -11.36
C LEU A 209 -3.00 15.91 -12.30
N SER A 210 -3.27 15.64 -13.59
CA SER A 210 -3.72 16.63 -14.56
C SER A 210 -5.16 17.06 -14.24
N ASN A 211 -5.35 17.86 -13.19
CA ASN A 211 -6.58 18.60 -13.06
C ASN A 211 -6.71 19.51 -14.28
N LYS A 212 -7.73 19.29 -15.11
CA LYS A 212 -8.21 20.23 -16.14
C LYS A 212 -8.82 21.49 -15.50
N ALA A 213 -8.23 21.98 -14.41
CA ALA A 213 -8.58 23.25 -13.83
C ALA A 213 -7.83 24.31 -14.62
N THR A 214 -8.53 24.91 -15.60
CA THR A 214 -8.04 26.07 -16.34
C THR A 214 -7.90 27.24 -15.37
N TYR A 215 -6.75 27.37 -14.71
CA TYR A 215 -6.45 28.54 -13.90
C TYR A 215 -6.07 29.70 -14.82
N SER A 216 -7.07 30.48 -15.22
CA SER A 216 -6.87 31.70 -16.01
C SER A 216 -6.56 32.86 -15.08
N PHE A 217 -5.30 33.29 -15.01
CA PHE A 217 -4.94 34.56 -14.39
C PHE A 217 -5.45 35.73 -15.24
N PRO A 218 -6.18 36.69 -14.67
CA PRO A 218 -6.57 37.90 -15.38
C PRO A 218 -5.38 38.89 -15.39
N SER A 219 -4.33 38.58 -16.15
CA SER A 219 -3.37 39.57 -16.67
C SER A 219 -2.66 38.98 -17.88
N GLY A 220 -2.34 39.82 -18.87
CA GLY A 220 -1.97 39.37 -20.21
C GLY A 220 -0.78 38.40 -20.25
N GLN A 221 -1.02 37.20 -20.78
CA GLN A 221 -0.08 36.32 -21.52
C GLN A 221 1.38 36.10 -21.07
N THR A 222 1.83 36.45 -19.85
CA THR A 222 3.26 36.32 -19.51
C THR A 222 3.55 35.58 -18.20
N SER A 223 2.63 34.77 -17.70
CA SER A 223 2.83 34.00 -16.47
C SER A 223 3.05 32.53 -16.79
N THR A 224 4.27 32.05 -16.54
CA THR A 224 4.72 30.65 -16.68
C THR A 224 4.89 30.03 -15.31
N PHE A 225 4.46 28.77 -15.16
CA PHE A 225 4.74 28.01 -13.96
C PHE A 225 6.22 27.62 -13.91
N LYS A 226 6.85 27.77 -12.75
CA LYS A 226 8.30 27.51 -12.58
C LYS A 226 8.61 26.26 -11.77
N SER A 227 7.85 26.04 -10.70
CA SER A 227 8.10 24.93 -9.80
C SER A 227 6.86 24.59 -9.01
N VAL A 228 6.85 23.37 -8.50
CA VAL A 228 5.90 22.89 -7.50
C VAL A 228 6.68 22.41 -6.28
N GLN A 229 6.13 22.58 -5.08
CA GLN A 229 6.71 22.11 -3.81
C GLN A 229 5.62 21.96 -2.75
N PHE A 230 5.82 21.09 -1.76
CA PHE A 230 4.97 21.11 -0.56
C PHE A 230 5.42 22.22 0.40
N SER A 231 4.47 22.99 0.95
CA SER A 231 4.73 23.99 1.99
C SER A 231 4.99 23.34 3.36
N ASP A 232 5.32 24.15 4.37
CA ASP A 232 5.41 23.71 5.77
C ASP A 232 4.06 23.19 6.31
N THR A 233 2.94 23.67 5.76
CA THR A 233 1.58 23.17 6.01
C THR A 233 1.21 21.99 5.11
N GLN A 234 2.14 21.56 4.25
CA GLN A 234 2.01 20.45 3.28
C GLN A 234 0.89 20.65 2.26
N ASP A 235 0.56 21.91 1.98
CA ASP A 235 -0.20 22.29 0.80
C ASP A 235 0.73 22.18 -0.42
N LEU A 236 0.20 21.75 -1.56
CA LEU A 236 0.97 21.69 -2.79
C LEU A 236 0.98 23.09 -3.44
N VAL A 237 2.15 23.72 -3.46
CA VAL A 237 2.33 25.09 -3.90
C VAL A 237 3.03 25.14 -5.25
N ALA A 238 2.43 25.80 -6.23
CA ALA A 238 3.02 26.08 -7.53
C ALA A 238 3.36 27.57 -7.65
N THR A 239 4.61 27.86 -8.03
CA THR A 239 5.08 29.24 -8.22
C THR A 239 4.97 29.67 -9.67
N VAL A 240 4.59 30.92 -9.88
CA VAL A 240 4.35 31.51 -11.20
C VAL A 240 5.27 32.71 -11.39
N ALA A 241 5.81 32.87 -12.60
CA ALA A 241 6.68 33.97 -12.99
C ALA A 241 6.30 34.53 -14.36
#